data_AF-B4SCH2-F1
#
_entry.id   AF-B4SCH2-F1
#
_cell.length_a   1.000
_cell.length_b   1.000
_cell.length_c   1.000
_cell.angle_alpha   90.00
_cell.angle_beta   90.00
_cell.angle_gamma   90.00
#
_symmetry.space_group_name_H-M   'P 1'
#
loop_
_entity.id
_entity.type
_entity.pdbx_description
1 polymer ?
#
loop_
_entity_poly.entity_id
_entity_poly.type
_entity_poly.pdbx_seq_one_letter_code
_entity_poly.pdbx_strand_id
1 'polypeptide(L)'
;MQNNQEKKIEAVTKMALQFLAEAIGQCPVGLERSTNPDIVFAVVGFQYGAIQSAAYVAGLGEDASAGITADVLGRINGMDKERISKFLALMPTLAEKEYPPIGIGGNSIIGFFNSITDEEKLAKSVSLREILHQIEEM
;
A
#
# COMPACT_ATOMS: atom_id res chain seq x y z
N MET A 1 -23.03 14.63 8.63
CA MET A 1 -22.47 13.66 7.65
C MET A 1 -20.97 13.88 7.42
N GLN A 2 -20.49 15.11 7.27
CA GLN A 2 -19.07 15.45 7.07
C GLN A 2 -18.12 14.88 8.15
N ASN A 3 -18.51 14.99 9.43
CA ASN A 3 -17.76 14.47 10.58
C ASN A 3 -17.65 12.92 10.60
N ASN A 4 -18.50 12.19 9.86
CA ASN A 4 -18.37 10.73 9.74
C ASN A 4 -17.36 10.33 8.65
N GLN A 5 -17.27 11.13 7.59
CA GLN A 5 -16.35 10.87 6.49
C GLN A 5 -14.91 11.19 6.89
N GLU A 6 -14.67 12.29 7.60
CA GLU A 6 -13.35 12.65 8.14
C GLU A 6 -12.81 11.57 9.08
N LYS A 7 -13.65 11.02 9.97
CA LYS A 7 -13.28 9.91 10.85
C LYS A 7 -12.92 8.64 10.08
N LYS A 8 -13.64 8.34 9.00
CA LYS A 8 -13.31 7.20 8.12
C LYS A 8 -11.97 7.41 7.42
N ILE A 9 -11.72 8.63 6.91
CA ILE A 9 -10.44 8.97 6.28
C ILE A 9 -9.30 8.78 7.28
N GLU A 10 -9.40 9.35 8.47
CA GLU A 10 -8.39 9.21 9.52
C GLU A 10 -8.15 7.74 9.91
N ALA A 11 -9.23 6.97 10.08
CA ALA A 11 -9.15 5.55 10.42
C ALA A 11 -8.44 4.76 9.31
N VAL A 12 -8.81 4.95 8.04
CA VAL A 12 -8.18 4.27 6.90
C VAL A 12 -6.72 4.68 6.77
N THR A 13 -6.38 5.96 6.89
CA THR A 13 -4.98 6.44 6.87
C THR A 13 -4.16 5.76 7.95
N LYS A 14 -4.66 5.69 9.19
CA LYS A 14 -3.98 5.04 10.31
C LYS A 14 -3.80 3.54 10.08
N MET A 15 -4.84 2.87 9.61
CA MET A 15 -4.82 1.44 9.28
C MET A 15 -3.79 1.13 8.18
N ALA A 16 -3.81 1.90 7.09
CA ALA A 16 -2.85 1.75 6.00
C ALA A 16 -1.41 1.96 6.48
N LEU A 17 -1.14 3.02 7.26
CA LEU A 17 0.19 3.27 7.81
C LEU A 17 0.66 2.14 8.72
N GLN A 18 -0.20 1.63 9.59
CA GLN A 18 0.14 0.52 10.49
C GLN A 18 0.49 -0.76 9.69
N PHE A 19 -0.37 -1.14 8.75
CA PHE A 19 -0.14 -2.33 7.93
C PHE A 19 1.13 -2.20 7.07
N LEU A 20 1.33 -1.07 6.41
CA LEU A 20 2.46 -0.88 5.53
C LEU A 20 3.78 -0.76 6.31
N ALA A 21 3.78 -0.16 7.51
CA ALA A 21 4.95 -0.17 8.37
C ALA A 21 5.35 -1.59 8.77
N GLU A 22 4.37 -2.44 9.11
CA GLU A 22 4.61 -3.85 9.38
C GLU A 22 5.16 -4.58 8.15
N ALA A 23 4.54 -4.40 6.97
CA ALA A 23 4.97 -5.05 5.74
C ALA A 23 6.40 -4.65 5.33
N ILE A 24 6.76 -3.36 5.46
CA ILE A 24 8.12 -2.87 5.20
C ILE A 24 9.10 -3.40 6.26
N GLY A 25 8.68 -3.52 7.51
CA GLY A 25 9.50 -4.13 8.58
C GLY A 25 9.88 -5.58 8.31
N GLN A 26 9.12 -6.29 7.47
CA GLN A 26 9.45 -7.64 7.02
C GLN A 26 10.41 -7.68 5.83
N CYS A 27 10.71 -6.56 5.19
CA CYS A 27 11.54 -6.50 3.98
C CYS A 27 13.05 -6.47 4.27
N PRO A 28 13.91 -6.78 3.28
CA PRO A 28 15.35 -6.70 3.44
C PRO A 28 15.84 -5.29 3.80
N VAL A 29 16.91 -5.23 4.60
CA VAL A 29 17.58 -3.96 4.95
C VAL A 29 18.11 -3.30 3.68
N GLY A 30 17.89 -1.99 3.55
CA GLY A 30 18.37 -1.20 2.41
C GLY A 30 17.37 -1.08 1.27
N LEU A 31 16.16 -1.64 1.39
CA LEU A 31 15.05 -1.43 0.46
C LEU A 31 14.82 0.06 0.17
N GLU A 32 14.96 0.91 1.18
CA GLU A 32 14.78 2.36 1.09
C GLU A 32 15.80 3.06 0.19
N ARG A 33 16.90 2.38 -0.14
CA ARG A 33 17.98 2.87 -1.02
C ARG A 33 17.93 2.24 -2.41
N SER A 34 16.99 1.32 -2.65
CA SER A 34 16.89 0.65 -3.94
C SER A 34 16.55 1.65 -5.04
N THR A 35 17.28 1.56 -6.15
CA THR A 35 17.02 2.32 -7.37
C THR A 35 16.56 1.41 -8.52
N ASN A 36 16.42 0.10 -8.25
CA ASN A 36 15.89 -0.85 -9.23
C ASN A 36 14.41 -0.49 -9.50
N PRO A 37 14.07 -0.13 -10.75
CA PRO A 37 12.70 0.25 -11.10
C PRO A 37 11.66 -0.82 -10.74
N ASP A 38 11.96 -2.10 -10.93
CA ASP A 38 11.00 -3.18 -10.66
C ASP A 38 10.65 -3.28 -9.18
N ILE A 39 11.67 -3.15 -8.32
CA ILE A 39 11.50 -3.06 -6.86
C ILE A 39 10.66 -1.84 -6.49
N VAL A 40 10.99 -0.67 -7.04
CA VAL A 40 10.28 0.58 -6.75
C VAL A 40 8.81 0.48 -7.17
N PHE A 41 8.53 0.00 -8.38
CA PHE A 41 7.17 -0.18 -8.87
C PHE A 41 6.40 -1.25 -8.10
N ALA A 42 7.04 -2.34 -7.70
CA ALA A 42 6.42 -3.37 -6.86
C ALA A 42 6.01 -2.82 -5.50
N VAL A 43 6.90 -2.07 -4.82
CA VAL A 43 6.63 -1.45 -3.53
C VAL A 43 5.49 -0.43 -3.62
N VAL A 44 5.57 0.50 -4.57
CA VAL A 44 4.55 1.54 -4.73
C VAL A 44 3.21 0.93 -5.17
N GLY A 45 3.23 -0.06 -6.06
CA GLY A 45 2.03 -0.78 -6.49
C GLY A 45 1.35 -1.51 -5.34
N PHE A 46 2.12 -2.22 -4.51
CA PHE A 46 1.61 -2.89 -3.31
C PHE A 46 0.98 -1.90 -2.33
N GLN A 47 1.66 -0.79 -2.04
CA GLN A 47 1.15 0.25 -1.15
C GLN A 47 -0.13 0.87 -1.71
N TYR A 48 -0.15 1.21 -3.01
CA TYR A 48 -1.32 1.74 -3.70
C TYR A 48 -2.51 0.81 -3.57
N GLY A 49 -2.34 -0.48 -3.91
CA GLY A 49 -3.40 -1.47 -3.82
C GLY A 49 -3.95 -1.66 -2.41
N ALA A 50 -3.07 -1.69 -1.40
CA ALA A 50 -3.48 -1.75 -0.01
C ALA A 50 -4.36 -0.55 0.38
N ILE A 51 -3.92 0.67 0.05
CA ILE A 51 -4.66 1.89 0.43
C ILE A 51 -6.02 1.94 -0.28
N GLN A 52 -6.06 1.66 -1.58
CA GLN A 52 -7.30 1.67 -2.37
C GLN A 52 -8.31 0.65 -1.84
N SER A 53 -7.87 -0.58 -1.54
CA SER A 53 -8.74 -1.62 -0.98
C SER A 53 -9.29 -1.25 0.40
N ALA A 54 -8.46 -0.67 1.28
CA ALA A 54 -8.93 -0.21 2.58
C ALA A 54 -9.95 0.94 2.47
N ALA A 55 -9.72 1.89 1.57
CA ALA A 55 -10.65 2.98 1.30
C ALA A 55 -11.98 2.47 0.74
N TYR A 56 -11.94 1.52 -0.20
CA TYR A 56 -13.11 0.87 -0.78
C TYR A 56 -13.94 0.15 0.28
N VAL A 57 -13.32 -0.67 1.14
CA VAL A 57 -14.02 -1.38 2.23
C VAL A 57 -14.66 -0.41 3.23
N ALA A 58 -14.05 0.76 3.47
CA ALA A 58 -14.62 1.81 4.33
C ALA A 58 -15.78 2.59 3.66
N GLY A 59 -16.06 2.34 2.38
CA GLY A 59 -17.05 3.05 1.58
C GLY A 59 -16.66 4.51 1.32
N LEU A 60 -15.35 4.77 1.13
CA LEU A 60 -14.84 6.07 0.72
C LEU A 60 -14.81 6.16 -0.81
N GLY A 61 -15.17 7.34 -1.33
CA GLY A 61 -15.11 7.61 -2.77
C GLY A 61 -13.68 7.84 -3.28
N GLU A 62 -13.54 7.91 -4.60
CA GLU A 62 -12.26 8.03 -5.30
C GLU A 62 -11.43 9.24 -4.85
N ASP A 63 -12.04 10.41 -4.67
CA ASP A 63 -11.33 11.62 -4.21
C ASP A 63 -10.69 11.44 -2.83
N ALA A 64 -11.42 10.84 -1.89
CA ALA A 64 -10.92 10.56 -0.55
C ALA A 64 -9.82 9.49 -0.60
N SER A 65 -10.02 8.45 -1.40
CA SER A 65 -9.04 7.38 -1.62
C SER A 65 -7.72 7.92 -2.21
N ALA A 66 -7.80 8.78 -3.22
CA ALA A 66 -6.66 9.44 -3.84
C ALA A 66 -5.91 10.33 -2.84
N GLY A 67 -6.64 11.11 -2.03
CA GLY A 67 -6.08 11.94 -0.96
C GLY A 67 -5.33 11.13 0.09
N ILE A 68 -5.91 10.02 0.55
CA ILE A 68 -5.25 9.09 1.50
C ILE A 68 -4.01 8.48 0.85
N THR A 69 -4.12 8.04 -0.40
CA THR A 69 -3.01 7.40 -1.10
C THR A 69 -1.81 8.34 -1.20
N ALA A 70 -2.04 9.60 -1.58
CA ALA A 70 -0.98 10.59 -1.65
C ALA A 70 -0.34 10.87 -0.28
N ASP A 71 -1.14 11.01 0.79
CA ASP A 71 -0.61 11.26 2.15
C ASP A 71 0.20 10.06 2.67
N VAL A 72 -0.36 8.85 2.57
CA VAL A 72 0.29 7.62 3.07
C VAL A 72 1.58 7.33 2.31
N LEU A 73 1.58 7.39 0.97
CA LEU A 73 2.78 7.17 0.16
C LEU A 73 3.89 8.19 0.48
N GLY A 74 3.52 9.46 0.67
CA GLY A 74 4.49 10.50 1.03
C GLY A 74 5.11 10.27 2.40
N ARG A 75 4.29 9.93 3.40
CA ARG A 75 4.76 9.65 4.75
C ARG A 75 5.66 8.43 4.81
N ILE A 76 5.28 7.35 4.14
CA ILE A 76 5.97 6.07 4.31
C ILE A 76 7.25 5.95 3.47
N ASN A 77 7.28 6.57 2.29
CA ASN A 77 8.44 6.52 1.41
C ASN A 77 9.32 7.76 1.49
N GLY A 78 8.94 8.77 2.28
CA GLY A 78 9.65 10.05 2.34
C GLY A 78 9.66 10.80 1.00
N MET A 79 8.65 10.57 0.16
CA MET A 79 8.57 11.18 -1.19
C MET A 79 7.94 12.57 -1.13
N ASP A 80 8.42 13.47 -1.97
CA ASP A 80 7.77 14.75 -2.22
C ASP A 80 6.49 14.59 -3.07
N LYS A 81 5.64 15.62 -3.05
CA LYS A 81 4.35 15.61 -3.77
C LYS A 81 4.51 15.42 -5.28
N GLU A 82 5.58 15.94 -5.88
CA GLU A 82 5.80 15.85 -7.32
C GLU A 82 6.07 14.40 -7.73
N ARG A 83 6.95 13.72 -7.01
CA ARG A 83 7.26 12.29 -7.23
C ARG A 83 6.04 11.41 -7.01
N ILE A 84 5.30 11.65 -5.93
CA ILE A 84 4.04 10.92 -5.66
C ILE A 84 3.07 11.09 -6.83
N SER A 85 2.88 12.31 -7.32
CA SER A 85 1.95 12.56 -8.43
C SER A 85 2.30 11.78 -9.70
N LYS A 86 3.60 11.65 -10.01
CA LYS A 86 4.08 10.87 -11.16
C LYS A 86 3.77 9.38 -11.02
N PHE A 87 4.00 8.80 -9.84
CA PHE A 87 3.64 7.41 -9.59
C PHE A 87 2.12 7.20 -9.64
N LEU A 88 1.36 8.07 -8.95
CA LEU A 88 -0.10 7.97 -8.91
C LEU A 88 -0.75 8.11 -10.28
N ALA A 89 -0.17 8.88 -11.20
CA ALA A 89 -0.66 8.97 -12.57
C ALA A 89 -0.53 7.64 -13.35
N LEU A 90 0.39 6.76 -12.96
CA LEU A 90 0.62 5.47 -13.61
C LEU A 90 -0.17 4.32 -12.97
N MET A 91 -0.49 4.42 -11.67
CA MET A 91 -1.11 3.33 -10.92
C MET A 91 -2.46 2.86 -11.48
N PRO A 92 -3.39 3.73 -11.93
CA PRO A 92 -4.65 3.28 -12.53
C PRO A 92 -4.43 2.40 -13.76
N THR A 93 -3.52 2.79 -14.65
CA THR A 93 -3.19 1.99 -15.84
C THR A 93 -2.53 0.66 -15.47
N LEU A 94 -1.70 0.64 -14.42
CA LEU A 94 -1.14 -0.63 -13.92
C LEU A 94 -2.22 -1.52 -13.29
N ALA A 95 -3.19 -0.94 -12.58
CA ALA A 95 -4.32 -1.67 -12.02
C ALA A 95 -5.22 -2.26 -13.11
N GLU A 96 -5.51 -1.52 -14.19
CA GLU A 96 -6.25 -2.01 -15.37
C GLU A 96 -5.54 -3.17 -16.06
N LYS A 97 -4.21 -3.21 -15.99
CA LYS A 97 -3.37 -4.30 -16.52
C LYS A 97 -3.16 -5.45 -15.52
N GLU A 98 -3.91 -5.45 -14.41
CA GLU A 98 -3.81 -6.45 -13.35
C GLU A 98 -2.39 -6.62 -12.82
N TYR A 99 -1.64 -5.51 -12.70
CA TYR A 99 -0.26 -5.54 -12.20
C TYR A 99 -0.23 -6.19 -10.80
N PRO A 100 0.39 -7.38 -10.65
CA PRO A 100 0.13 -8.24 -9.49
C PRO A 100 0.37 -7.61 -8.13
N PRO A 101 1.42 -6.79 -7.90
CA PRO A 101 1.65 -6.16 -6.61
C PRO A 101 0.46 -5.35 -6.09
N ILE A 102 -0.31 -4.71 -6.98
CA ILE A 102 -1.51 -3.95 -6.59
C ILE A 102 -2.56 -4.89 -5.97
N GLY A 103 -2.89 -5.98 -6.66
CA GLY A 103 -3.85 -6.96 -6.16
C GLY A 103 -3.39 -7.63 -4.87
N ILE A 104 -2.09 -7.98 -4.79
CA ILE A 104 -1.51 -8.59 -3.59
C ILE A 104 -1.59 -7.64 -2.39
N GLY A 105 -1.18 -6.38 -2.55
CA GLY A 105 -1.28 -5.38 -1.48
C GLY A 105 -2.70 -5.16 -0.99
N GLY A 106 -3.66 -5.11 -1.92
CA GLY A 106 -5.08 -5.02 -1.62
C GLY A 106 -5.60 -6.21 -0.81
N ASN A 107 -5.22 -7.43 -1.18
CA ASN A 107 -5.62 -8.64 -0.45
C ASN A 107 -4.92 -8.76 0.91
N SER A 108 -3.66 -8.37 1.00
CA SER A 108 -2.86 -8.46 2.23
C SER A 108 -3.40 -7.54 3.32
N ILE A 109 -3.76 -6.28 3.01
CA ILE A 109 -4.31 -5.38 4.03
C ILE A 109 -5.69 -5.84 4.53
N ILE A 110 -6.56 -6.33 3.63
CA ILE A 110 -7.87 -6.86 4.00
C ILE A 110 -7.68 -8.08 4.89
N GLY A 111 -6.78 -8.99 4.51
CA GLY A 111 -6.41 -10.15 5.31
C GLY A 111 -5.90 -9.74 6.68
N PHE A 112 -4.96 -8.80 6.75
CA PHE A 112 -4.33 -8.35 7.98
C PHE A 112 -5.33 -7.84 9.02
N PHE A 113 -6.33 -7.06 8.60
CA PHE A 113 -7.34 -6.52 9.53
C PHE A 113 -8.49 -7.48 9.83
N ASN A 114 -8.65 -8.55 9.04
CA ASN A 114 -9.59 -9.63 9.32
C ASN A 114 -8.96 -10.79 10.13
N SER A 115 -7.64 -10.83 10.25
CA SER A 115 -6.90 -11.81 11.04
C SER A 115 -7.25 -11.73 12.52
N ILE A 116 -7.45 -12.88 13.15
CA ILE A 116 -7.80 -13.02 14.56
C ILE A 116 -6.54 -13.17 15.42
N THR A 117 -5.47 -13.73 14.86
CA THR A 117 -4.20 -13.96 15.55
C THR A 117 -3.07 -13.09 15.01
N ASP A 118 -2.04 -12.86 15.83
CA ASP A 118 -0.85 -12.13 15.40
C ASP A 118 -0.02 -12.92 14.36
N GLU A 119 -0.06 -14.26 14.40
CA GLU A 119 0.56 -15.12 13.39
C GLU A 119 -0.09 -14.94 12.02
N GLU A 120 -1.43 -14.89 11.97
CA GLU A 120 -2.16 -14.61 10.73
C GLU A 120 -1.87 -13.20 10.22
N LYS A 121 -1.74 -12.20 11.10
CA LYS A 121 -1.33 -10.84 10.70
C LYS A 121 0.06 -10.82 10.10
N LEU A 122 1.02 -11.47 10.76
CA LEU A 122 2.39 -11.59 10.29
C LEU A 122 2.45 -12.27 8.91
N ALA A 123 1.69 -13.33 8.71
CA ALA A 123 1.62 -14.01 7.41
C ALA A 123 1.13 -13.08 6.28
N LYS A 124 0.26 -12.10 6.57
CA LYS A 124 -0.22 -11.13 5.59
C LYS A 124 0.75 -9.99 5.33
N SER A 125 1.55 -9.58 6.32
CA SER A 125 2.54 -8.52 6.15
C SER A 125 3.79 -8.98 5.37
N VAL A 126 4.07 -10.29 5.34
CA VAL A 126 5.22 -10.86 4.63
C VAL A 126 5.10 -10.81 3.10
N SER A 127 3.90 -10.64 2.53
CA SER A 127 3.68 -10.71 1.08
C SER A 127 4.53 -9.72 0.26
N LEU A 128 4.85 -8.54 0.81
CA LEU A 128 5.75 -7.60 0.12
C LEU A 128 7.17 -8.16 0.02
N ARG A 129 7.69 -8.78 1.09
CA ARG A 129 9.00 -9.45 1.06
C ARG A 129 9.03 -10.55 0.00
N GLU A 130 7.96 -11.34 -0.12
CA GLU A 130 7.87 -12.42 -1.10
C GLU A 130 7.91 -11.90 -2.54
N ILE A 131 7.21 -10.81 -2.83
CA ILE A 131 7.28 -10.14 -4.15
C ILE A 131 8.72 -9.70 -4.44
N LEU A 132 9.37 -9.05 -3.48
CA LEU A 132 10.73 -8.54 -3.66
C LEU A 132 11.74 -9.68 -3.88
N HIS A 133 11.60 -10.77 -3.14
CA HIS A 133 12.43 -11.95 -3.31
C HIS A 133 12.28 -12.55 -4.72
N GLN A 134 11.05 -12.66 -5.23
CA GLN A 134 10.82 -13.14 -6.60
C GLN A 134 11.47 -12.25 -7.66
N ILE A 135 11.47 -10.92 -7.47
CA ILE A 135 12.12 -9.99 -8.39
C ILE A 135 13.64 -10.15 -8.37
N GLU A 136 14.24 -10.39 -7.20
CA GLU A 136 15.68 -10.60 -7.06
C GLU A 136 16.17 -11.92 -7.66
N GLU A 137 15.27 -12.91 -7.81
CA GLU A 137 15.58 -14.23 -8.40
C GLU A 137 15.44 -14.27 -9.94
N MET A 138 14.96 -13.19 -10.57
CA MET A 138 14.80 -13.05 -12.04
C MET A 138 16.08 -12.57 -12.74
#